data_AF-A0A4U9HKT0-F1
#
_entry.id   AF-A0A4U9HKT0-F1
#
_cell.length_a   1.000
_cell.length_b   1.000
_cell.length_c   1.000
_cell.angle_alpha   90.00
_cell.angle_beta   90.00
_cell.angle_gamma   90.00
#
_symmetry.space_group_name_H-M   'P 1'
#
loop_
_entity.id
_entity.type
_entity.pdbx_description
1 polymer ?
#
loop_
_entity_poly.entity_id
_entity_poly.type
_entity_poly.pdbx_seq_one_letter_code
_entity_poly.pdbx_strand_id
1 'polypeptide(L)' 'MGKPGFIPGEWIKEGAIVVDVGINRLESGKVVGDVVYEDAAARASYITPVPGVRRAR' A
#
# COMPACT_ATOMS: atom_id res chain seq x y z
N MET A 1 11.44 1.39 10.33
CA MET A 1 11.63 0.07 9.70
C MET A 1 10.53 -0.05 8.66
N GLY A 2 10.86 0.02 7.37
CA GLY A 2 9.94 -0.38 6.29
C GLY A 2 9.99 -1.90 6.18
N LYS A 3 8.83 -2.54 6.12
CA LYS A 3 8.72 -3.99 5.94
C LYS A 3 7.61 -4.24 4.93
N PRO A 4 7.90 -4.93 3.82
CA PRO A 4 6.92 -5.12 2.75
C PRO A 4 5.67 -5.83 3.27
N GLY A 5 4.49 -5.24 3.02
CA GLY A 5 3.21 -5.79 3.42
C GLY A 5 3.02 -5.94 4.94
N PHE A 6 3.67 -5.09 5.74
CA PHE A 6 3.51 -5.10 7.19
C PHE A 6 2.08 -4.77 7.66
N ILE A 7 1.34 -3.98 6.88
CA ILE A 7 -0.04 -3.61 7.19
C ILE A 7 -1.00 -4.46 6.35
N PRO A 8 -1.74 -5.42 6.96
CA PRO A 8 -2.79 -6.17 6.29
C PRO A 8 -3.93 -5.25 5.85
N GLY A 9 -4.53 -5.48 4.68
CA GLY A 9 -5.61 -4.63 4.18
C GLY A 9 -6.87 -4.67 5.04
N GLU A 10 -7.14 -5.78 5.74
CA GLU A 10 -8.29 -5.93 6.64
C GLU A 10 -8.28 -4.94 7.82
N TRP A 11 -7.10 -4.41 8.17
CA TRP A 11 -6.94 -3.39 9.23
C TRP A 11 -7.34 -2.00 8.74
N ILE A 12 -7.43 -1.81 7.42
CA ILE A 12 -7.86 -0.55 6.84
C ILE A 12 -9.36 -0.38 7.10
N LYS A 13 -9.73 0.78 7.63
CA LYS A 13 -11.13 1.16 7.82
C LYS A 13 -11.80 1.40 6.46
N GLU A 14 -13.02 0.93 6.30
CA GLU A 14 -13.84 1.23 5.11
C GLU A 14 -13.90 2.74 4.85
N GLY A 15 -13.59 3.13 3.60
CA GLY A 15 -13.55 4.52 3.17
C GLY A 15 -12.31 5.31 3.62
N ALA A 16 -11.33 4.70 4.28
CA ALA A 16 -10.12 5.40 4.71
C ALA A 16 -9.29 5.97 3.55
N ILE A 17 -8.50 7.00 3.84
CA ILE A 17 -7.45 7.48 2.94
C ILE A 17 -6.14 6.86 3.44
N VAL A 18 -5.46 6.11 2.58
CA VAL A 18 -4.20 5.43 2.90
C VAL A 18 -3.06 6.12 2.17
N VAL A 19 -2.07 6.59 2.93
CA VAL A 19 -0.83 7.16 2.40
C VAL A 19 0.30 6.20 2.76
N ASP A 20 0.71 5.40 1.78
CA ASP A 20 1.81 4.45 1.89
C ASP A 20 3.12 5.11 1.44
N VAL A 21 3.97 5.41 2.42
CA VAL A 21 5.31 5.97 2.22
C VAL A 21 6.40 4.89 2.17
N GLY A 22 6.00 3.61 2.31
CA GLY A 22 6.89 2.48 2.30
C GLY A 22 7.54 2.30 0.94
N ILE A 23 8.85 2.07 0.94
CA ILE A 23 9.61 1.74 -0.25
C ILE A 23 10.47 0.54 0.08
N ASN A 24 9.96 -0.63 -0.31
CA ASN A 24 10.62 -1.91 -0.08
C ASN A 24 10.95 -2.54 -1.43
N ARG A 25 12.22 -2.88 -1.66
CA ARG A 25 12.65 -3.60 -2.85
C ARG A 25 12.69 -5.09 -2.55
N LEU A 26 11.89 -5.87 -3.27
CA LEU A 26 11.88 -7.32 -3.19
C LEU A 26 13.07 -7.89 -3.97
N GLU A 27 13.42 -9.15 -3.65
CA GLU A 27 14.47 -9.89 -4.36
C GLU A 27 14.15 -10.08 -5.86
N SER A 28 12.85 -10.07 -6.21
CA SER A 28 12.37 -10.05 -7.60
C SER A 28 12.65 -8.74 -8.35
N GLY A 29 13.17 -7.71 -7.68
CA GLY A 29 13.39 -6.39 -8.24
C GLY A 29 12.16 -5.47 -8.23
N LYS A 30 10.98 -5.99 -7.85
CA LYS A 30 9.76 -5.18 -7.63
C LYS A 30 9.93 -4.23 -6.45
N VAL A 31 9.29 -3.07 -6.55
CA VAL A 31 9.19 -2.09 -5.47
C VAL A 31 7.77 -2.12 -4.94
N VAL A 32 7.61 -2.29 -3.63
CA VAL A 32 6.32 -2.41 -2.95
C VAL A 32 6.28 -1.53 -1.71
N GLY A 33 5.07 -1.19 -1.27
CA GLY A 33 4.83 -0.39 -0.07
C GLY A 33 4.89 -1.18 1.23
N ASP A 34 4.51 -0.54 2.33
CA ASP A 34 4.34 -1.20 3.62
C ASP A 34 2.94 -1.81 3.77
N VAL A 35 1.99 -1.42 2.92
CA VAL A 35 0.60 -1.89 2.92
C VAL A 35 0.39 -2.97 1.86
N VAL A 36 -0.40 -4.00 2.17
CA VAL A 36 -0.89 -4.93 1.14
C VAL A 36 -1.89 -4.20 0.25
N TYR A 37 -1.42 -3.76 -0.91
CA TYR A 37 -2.11 -2.79 -1.76
C TYR A 37 -3.47 -3.30 -2.24
N GLU A 38 -3.56 -4.53 -2.72
CA GLU A 38 -4.78 -5.10 -3.30
C GLU A 38 -5.92 -5.16 -2.27
N ASP A 39 -5.64 -5.63 -1.06
CA ASP A 39 -6.62 -5.73 0.02
C ASP A 39 -7.02 -4.34 0.55
N ALA A 40 -6.05 -3.43 0.65
CA ALA A 40 -6.30 -2.07 1.10
C ALA A 40 -7.11 -1.27 0.05
N ALA A 41 -6.86 -1.46 -1.24
CA ALA A 41 -7.58 -0.80 -2.33
C ALA A 41 -9.06 -1.20 -2.40
N ALA A 42 -9.41 -2.41 -1.93
CA ALA A 42 -10.80 -2.85 -1.84
C ALA A 42 -11.61 -2.12 -0.75
N ARG A 43 -10.94 -1.52 0.24
CA ARG A 43 -11.57 -0.92 1.44
C ARG A 43 -11.37 0.59 1.51
N ALA A 44 -10.21 1.08 1.08
CA ALA A 44 -9.86 2.49 1.11
C ALA A 44 -10.64 3.27 0.04
N SER A 45 -11.00 4.52 0.36
CA SER A 45 -11.53 5.45 -0.65
C SER A 45 -10.43 5.99 -1.56
N TYR A 46 -9.19 6.05 -1.04
CA TYR A 46 -7.98 6.42 -1.77
C TYR A 46 -6.77 5.70 -1.16
N ILE A 47 -5.87 5.24 -2.02
CA ILE A 47 -4.58 4.67 -1.61
C ILE A 47 -3.47 5.13 -2.57
N THR A 48 -2.28 5.41 -2.06
CA THR A 48 -1.11 5.71 -2.88
C THR A 48 -0.45 4.41 -3.35
N PRO A 49 -0.31 4.17 -4.67
CA PRO A 49 0.41 3.01 -5.17
C PRO A 49 1.92 3.17 -4.97
N VAL A 50 2.60 2.02 -4.88
CA VAL A 50 4.06 1.94 -4.83
C VAL A 50 4.51 0.95 -5.91
N PRO A 51 5.42 1.32 -6.83
CA PRO A 51 6.17 2.57 -6.88
C PRO A 51 5.43 3.74 -7.55
N GLY A 52 5.64 4.94 -7.01
CA GLY A 52 5.22 6.20 -7.62
C GLY A 52 3.90 6.76 -7.08
N VAL A 53 3.91 8.01 -6.64
CA VAL A 53 2.70 8.77 -6.22
C VAL A 53 1.86 9.15 -7.43
N ARG A 54 1.12 8.19 -7.99
CA ARG A 54 0.00 8.47 -8.91
C ARG A 54 -1.31 8.15 -8.21
N ARG A 55 -2.35 8.92 -8.50
CA ARG A 55 -3.70 8.68 -7.97
C ARG A 55 -4.21 7.33 -8.47
N ALA A 56 -4.48 6.39 -7.57
CA ALA A 56 -5.33 5.25 -7.87
C ALA A 56 -6.77 5.60 -7.47
N ARG A 57 -7.71 5.34 -8.37
CA ARG A 57 -9.16 5.46 -8.17
C ARG A 57 -9.80 4.15 -8.58
#